data_AF-A0A4Y2I460-F1
#
_entry.id   AF-A0A4Y2I460-F1
#
_cell.length_a   1.000
_cell.length_b   1.000
_cell.length_c   1.000
_cell.angle_alpha   90.00
_cell.angle_beta   90.00
_cell.angle_gamma   90.00
#
_symmetry.space_group_name_H-M   'P 1'
#
loop_
_entity.id
_entity.type
_entity.pdbx_description
1 polymer ?
#
loop_
_entity_poly.entity_id
_entity_poly.type
_entity_poly.pdbx_seq_one_letter_code
_entity_poly.pdbx_strand_id
1 'polypeptide(L)'
;MLIVCLTYLFRSTLYTKKTLSAVEKKPEINNIKEEIKEYKGKITLTWIRAHMGNFRNERADQLAKEATLISDETISFAPSRNQIRKEGNKIIKDVWQNRWNDSKKARWTKNLIDKVHVDRLYGDFYIKQILTAHGVFREHQARFFEKTSLCGQETGSVLHVIKECELWTSYRKN
;
A
#
# COMPACT_ATOMS: atom_id res chain seq x y z
N MET A 1 -10.11 -29.19 -34.01
CA MET A 1 -10.27 -29.12 -32.54
C MET A 1 -9.18 -28.19 -32.00
N LEU A 2 -9.44 -26.89 -32.00
CA LEU A 2 -8.50 -25.88 -31.47
C LEU A 2 -8.64 -25.84 -29.95
N ILE A 3 -7.68 -26.43 -29.25
CA ILE A 3 -7.51 -26.26 -27.80
C ILE A 3 -6.77 -24.93 -27.62
N VAL A 4 -7.51 -23.82 -27.63
CA VAL A 4 -6.96 -22.53 -27.23
C VAL A 4 -6.88 -22.55 -25.71
N CYS A 5 -5.65 -22.67 -25.21
CA CYS A 5 -5.29 -22.68 -23.80
C CYS A 5 -5.56 -21.30 -23.18
N LEU A 6 -6.82 -21.02 -22.83
CA LEU A 6 -7.23 -19.81 -22.09
C LEU A 6 -7.09 -20.00 -20.57
N THR A 7 -6.20 -20.89 -20.12
CA THR A 7 -5.98 -21.18 -18.69
C THR A 7 -5.13 -20.13 -17.99
N TYR A 8 -4.45 -19.22 -18.71
CA TYR A 8 -3.58 -18.21 -18.08
C TYR A 8 -4.23 -16.83 -17.82
N LEU A 9 -5.48 -16.61 -18.25
CA LEU A 9 -6.13 -15.30 -18.13
C LEU A 9 -7.04 -15.13 -16.91
N PHE A 10 -7.30 -16.20 -16.14
CA PHE A 10 -8.18 -16.16 -14.98
C PHE A 10 -7.51 -16.72 -13.72
N ARG A 11 -6.42 -16.08 -13.28
CA ARG A 11 -5.96 -16.24 -11.91
C ARG A 11 -6.86 -15.44 -10.96
N SER A 12 -7.51 -16.17 -10.06
CA SER A 12 -8.01 -15.78 -8.73
C SER A 12 -9.04 -14.64 -8.63
N THR A 13 -10.27 -15.03 -8.27
CA THR A 13 -11.18 -14.40 -7.29
C THR A 13 -11.10 -12.88 -7.05
N LEU A 14 -12.23 -12.21 -7.30
CA LEU A 14 -12.61 -10.83 -6.89
C LEU A 14 -11.97 -9.62 -7.63
N TYR A 15 -11.23 -9.78 -8.72
CA TYR A 15 -10.64 -8.65 -9.46
C TYR A 15 -11.09 -8.46 -10.91
N THR A 16 -12.14 -9.15 -11.35
CA THR A 16 -12.36 -9.44 -12.78
C THR A 16 -12.78 -8.26 -13.66
N LYS A 17 -13.59 -7.28 -13.21
CA LYS A 17 -14.04 -6.22 -14.14
C LYS A 17 -12.95 -5.21 -14.54
N LYS A 18 -12.03 -4.84 -13.63
CA LYS A 18 -11.02 -3.80 -13.90
C LYS A 18 -9.77 -4.35 -14.57
N THR A 19 -9.35 -5.58 -14.26
CA THR A 19 -8.22 -6.23 -14.92
C THR A 19 -8.55 -6.58 -16.37
N LEU A 20 -9.78 -7.01 -16.67
CA LEU A 20 -10.22 -7.21 -18.06
C LEU A 20 -10.02 -5.93 -18.89
N SER A 21 -10.48 -4.77 -18.45
CA SER A 21 -10.34 -3.52 -19.22
C SER A 21 -8.91 -3.08 -19.54
N ALA A 22 -7.93 -3.49 -18.72
CA ALA A 22 -6.51 -3.19 -18.93
C ALA A 22 -5.84 -4.21 -19.88
N VAL A 23 -6.34 -5.45 -19.84
CA VAL A 23 -5.94 -6.56 -20.71
C VAL A 23 -6.55 -6.42 -22.11
N GLU A 24 -7.75 -5.84 -22.22
CA GLU A 24 -8.46 -5.57 -23.48
C GLU A 24 -7.77 -4.57 -24.41
N LYS A 25 -6.77 -3.83 -23.91
CA LYS A 25 -6.00 -2.88 -24.73
C LYS A 25 -4.79 -3.50 -25.42
N LYS A 26 -4.64 -4.83 -25.36
CA LYS A 26 -3.47 -5.53 -25.91
C LYS A 26 -3.76 -6.05 -27.33
N PRO A 27 -2.87 -5.81 -28.32
CA PRO A 27 -3.10 -6.18 -29.71
C PRO A 27 -3.24 -7.69 -29.89
N GLU A 28 -2.48 -8.51 -29.14
CA GLU A 28 -2.52 -9.97 -29.25
C GLU A 28 -3.87 -10.53 -28.77
N ILE A 29 -4.44 -9.93 -27.72
CA ILE A 29 -5.74 -10.33 -27.16
C ILE A 29 -6.87 -9.88 -28.08
N ASN A 30 -6.72 -8.72 -28.72
CA ASN A 30 -7.68 -8.25 -29.69
C ASN A 30 -7.65 -9.10 -30.97
N ASN A 31 -6.47 -9.53 -31.42
CA ASN A 31 -6.34 -10.47 -32.54
C ASN A 31 -7.05 -11.79 -32.23
N ILE A 32 -6.82 -12.38 -31.05
CA ILE A 32 -7.51 -13.61 -30.62
C ILE A 32 -9.03 -13.39 -30.55
N LYS A 33 -9.49 -12.22 -30.09
CA LYS A 33 -10.93 -11.89 -30.06
C LYS A 33 -11.52 -11.84 -31.47
N GLU A 34 -10.84 -11.21 -32.43
CA GLU A 34 -11.30 -11.14 -33.82
C GLU A 34 -11.30 -12.54 -34.47
N GLU A 35 -10.26 -13.35 -34.26
CA GLU A 35 -10.22 -14.75 -34.73
C GLU A 35 -11.38 -15.59 -34.19
N ILE A 36 -11.72 -15.43 -32.90
CA ILE A 36 -12.87 -16.11 -32.30
C ILE A 36 -14.20 -15.63 -32.92
N LYS A 37 -14.32 -14.35 -33.25
CA LYS A 37 -15.52 -13.79 -33.90
C LYS A 37 -15.68 -14.28 -35.33
N GLU A 38 -14.59 -14.39 -36.08
CA GLU A 38 -14.59 -14.85 -37.47
C GLU A 38 -14.80 -16.37 -37.60
N TYR A 39 -14.64 -17.11 -36.51
CA TYR A 39 -14.82 -18.55 -36.49
C TYR A 39 -16.28 -18.95 -36.74
N LYS A 40 -16.55 -19.60 -37.88
CA LYS A 40 -17.89 -20.03 -38.32
C LYS A 40 -18.45 -21.25 -37.59
N GLY A 41 -17.68 -21.88 -36.70
CA GLY A 41 -18.11 -23.07 -35.96
C GLY A 41 -18.66 -22.76 -34.56
N LYS A 42 -19.20 -23.77 -33.87
CA LYS A 42 -19.66 -23.62 -32.49
C LYS A 42 -18.50 -23.75 -31.51
N ILE A 43 -18.19 -22.67 -30.79
CA ILE A 43 -17.24 -22.69 -29.67
C ILE A 43 -18.01 -22.76 -28.36
N THR A 44 -17.60 -23.64 -27.45
CA THR A 44 -18.11 -23.69 -26.08
C THR A 44 -16.96 -23.51 -25.10
N LEU A 45 -17.01 -22.42 -24.32
CA LEU A 45 -16.02 -22.12 -23.29
C LEU A 45 -16.59 -22.55 -21.94
N THR A 46 -15.92 -23.50 -21.28
CA THR A 46 -16.35 -24.00 -19.97
C THR A 46 -15.26 -23.73 -18.95
N TRP A 47 -15.64 -23.22 -17.78
CA TRP A 47 -14.71 -23.02 -16.68
C TRP A 47 -14.56 -24.32 -15.88
N ILE A 48 -13.31 -24.77 -15.72
CA ILE A 48 -12.96 -25.93 -14.91
C ILE A 48 -11.99 -25.46 -13.83
N ARG A 49 -12.25 -25.88 -12.58
CA ARG A 49 -11.42 -25.51 -11.43
C ARG A 49 -10.03 -26.15 -11.55
N ALA A 50 -8.99 -25.36 -11.31
CA ALA A 50 -7.61 -25.85 -11.31
C ALA A 50 -7.33 -26.75 -10.09
N HIS A 51 -6.37 -27.67 -10.23
CA HIS A 51 -5.83 -28.52 -9.15
C HIS A 51 -6.86 -29.41 -8.44
N MET A 52 -7.85 -29.91 -9.18
CA MET A 52 -8.92 -30.78 -8.67
C MET A 52 -8.84 -32.21 -9.25
N GLY A 53 -7.69 -32.65 -9.75
CA GLY A 53 -7.51 -34.00 -10.31
C GLY A 53 -8.04 -34.16 -11.74
N ASN A 54 -8.37 -33.08 -12.44
CA ASN A 54 -8.78 -33.18 -13.84
C ASN A 54 -7.55 -33.33 -14.73
N PHE A 55 -7.28 -34.57 -15.16
CA PHE A 55 -6.10 -34.93 -15.93
C PHE A 55 -5.83 -34.02 -17.14
N ARG A 56 -6.87 -33.64 -17.90
CA ARG A 56 -6.71 -32.78 -19.09
C ARG A 56 -6.34 -31.34 -18.72
N ASN A 57 -6.98 -30.79 -17.68
CA ASN A 57 -6.68 -29.44 -17.19
C ASN A 57 -5.27 -29.38 -16.57
N GLU A 58 -4.89 -30.40 -15.82
CA GLU A 58 -3.57 -30.52 -15.19
C GLU A 58 -2.47 -30.70 -16.23
N ARG A 59 -2.70 -31.52 -17.26
CA ARG A 59 -1.76 -31.66 -18.38
C ARG A 59 -1.59 -30.34 -19.14
N ALA A 60 -2.66 -29.58 -19.36
CA ALA A 60 -2.58 -28.27 -19.99
C ALA A 60 -1.81 -27.25 -19.14
N ASP A 61 -2.03 -27.23 -17.82
CA ASP A 61 -1.28 -26.39 -16.87
C ASP A 61 0.22 -26.75 -16.82
N GLN A 62 0.53 -28.06 -16.83
CA GLN A 62 1.90 -28.54 -16.88
C GLN A 62 2.61 -28.10 -18.17
N LEU A 63 1.98 -28.29 -19.33
CA LEU A 63 2.55 -27.89 -20.62
C LEU A 63 2.79 -26.38 -20.69
N ALA A 64 1.87 -25.58 -20.14
CA ALA A 64 2.05 -24.14 -20.10
C ALA A 64 3.21 -23.72 -19.17
N LYS A 65 3.40 -24.40 -18.03
CA LYS A 65 4.58 -24.20 -17.17
C LYS A 65 5.88 -24.58 -17.87
N GLU A 66 5.91 -25.72 -18.55
CA GLU A 66 7.07 -26.15 -19.34
C GLU A 66 7.40 -25.13 -20.44
N ALA A 67 6.39 -24.58 -21.11
CA ALA A 67 6.58 -23.53 -22.11
C ALA A 67 7.24 -22.25 -21.55
N THR A 68 6.95 -21.88 -20.28
CA THR A 68 7.62 -20.73 -19.64
C THR A 68 9.11 -20.94 -19.39
N LEU A 69 9.59 -22.19 -19.42
CA LEU A 69 11.01 -22.53 -19.24
C LEU A 69 11.77 -22.59 -20.57
N ILE A 70 11.06 -22.69 -21.70
CA ILE A 70 11.66 -22.87 -23.04
C ILE A 70 11.85 -21.52 -23.76
N SER A 71 11.00 -20.52 -23.48
CA SER A 71 11.11 -19.20 -24.10
C SER A 71 12.14 -18.34 -23.39
N ASP A 72 13.26 -18.03 -24.06
CA ASP A 72 14.26 -17.04 -23.61
C ASP A 72 13.78 -15.59 -23.83
N GLU A 73 12.69 -15.42 -24.58
CA GLU A 73 12.05 -14.14 -24.83
C GLU A 73 11.22 -13.71 -23.62
N THR A 74 11.81 -12.86 -22.79
CA THR A 74 11.06 -12.12 -21.77
C THR A 74 10.12 -11.15 -22.47
N ILE A 75 8.86 -11.52 -22.65
CA ILE A 75 7.82 -10.59 -23.12
C ILE A 75 7.69 -9.48 -22.06
N SER A 76 8.30 -8.34 -22.34
CA SER A 76 8.26 -7.18 -21.46
C SER A 76 6.88 -6.54 -21.55
N PHE A 77 6.10 -6.67 -20.47
CA PHE A 77 4.82 -6.01 -20.36
C PHE A 77 4.99 -4.60 -19.79
N ALA A 78 4.31 -3.63 -20.40
CA ALA A 78 4.16 -2.32 -19.79
C ALA A 78 3.59 -2.47 -18.36
N PRO A 79 4.15 -1.77 -17.36
CA PRO A 79 3.72 -1.92 -15.98
C PRO A 79 2.25 -1.52 -15.85
N SER A 80 1.49 -2.34 -15.13
CA SER A 80 0.10 -2.04 -14.82
C SER A 80 0.00 -0.73 -14.02
N ARG A 81 -1.15 -0.06 -14.10
CA ARG A 81 -1.43 1.15 -13.31
C ARG A 81 -1.16 0.96 -11.81
N ASN A 82 -1.41 -0.23 -11.28
CA ASN A 82 -1.15 -0.56 -9.87
C ASN A 82 0.35 -0.66 -9.58
N GLN A 83 1.13 -1.25 -10.49
CA GLN A 83 2.59 -1.29 -10.36
C GLN A 83 3.18 0.11 -10.41
N ILE A 84 2.76 0.93 -11.37
CA ILE A 84 3.18 2.34 -11.47
C ILE A 84 2.85 3.10 -10.19
N ARG A 85 1.61 2.98 -9.69
CA ARG A 85 1.19 3.63 -8.44
C ARG A 85 1.99 3.14 -7.23
N LYS A 86 2.26 1.84 -7.14
CA LYS A 86 3.04 1.25 -6.05
C LYS A 86 4.47 1.80 -6.05
N GLU A 87 5.11 1.85 -7.22
CA GLU A 87 6.46 2.37 -7.36
C GLU A 87 6.51 3.88 -7.07
N GLY A 88 5.56 4.65 -7.61
CA GLY A 88 5.43 6.07 -7.30
C GLY A 88 5.25 6.34 -5.81
N ASN A 89 4.41 5.56 -5.13
CA ASN A 89 4.22 5.68 -3.68
C ASN A 89 5.49 5.35 -2.89
N LYS A 90 6.29 4.39 -3.35
CA LYS A 90 7.58 4.05 -2.74
C LYS A 90 8.56 5.22 -2.85
N ILE A 91 8.72 5.76 -4.06
CA ILE A 91 9.59 6.93 -4.31
C ILE A 91 9.16 8.13 -3.46
N ILE A 92 7.85 8.45 -3.43
CA ILE A 92 7.33 9.55 -2.63
C ILE A 92 7.64 9.33 -1.14
N LYS A 93 7.43 8.10 -0.64
CA LYS A 93 7.70 7.77 0.76
C LYS A 93 9.18 7.96 1.11
N ASP A 94 10.08 7.52 0.24
CA ASP A 94 11.54 7.65 0.47
C ASP A 94 11.97 9.12 0.48
N VAL A 95 11.48 9.93 -0.48
CA VAL A 95 11.74 11.37 -0.53
C VAL A 95 11.23 12.06 0.73
N TRP A 96 10.01 11.72 1.17
CA TRP A 96 9.44 12.28 2.40
C TRP A 96 10.21 11.85 3.65
N GLN A 97 10.63 10.59 3.72
CA GLN A 97 11.43 10.09 4.83
C GLN A 97 12.78 10.82 4.92
N ASN A 98 13.44 11.08 3.78
CA ASN A 98 14.70 11.83 3.77
C ASN A 98 14.49 13.26 4.29
N ARG A 99 13.47 13.96 3.79
CA ARG A 99 13.11 15.30 4.31
C ARG A 99 12.78 15.28 5.80
N TRP A 100 12.10 14.24 6.27
CA TRP A 100 11.77 14.05 7.69
C TRP A 100 13.03 13.80 8.54
N ASN A 101 13.98 13.05 8.00
CA ASN A 101 15.26 12.79 8.64
C ASN A 101 16.09 14.08 8.78
N ASP A 102 16.13 14.91 7.75
CA ASP A 102 16.96 16.11 7.70
C ASP A 102 16.32 17.32 8.39
N SER A 103 15.02 17.28 8.64
CA SER A 103 14.31 18.37 9.29
C SER A 103 14.83 18.65 10.71
N LYS A 104 15.17 19.92 10.94
CA LYS A 104 15.44 20.48 12.28
C LYS A 104 14.16 20.87 13.04
N LYS A 105 13.02 20.96 12.35
CA LYS A 105 11.71 21.32 12.92
C LYS A 105 10.95 20.07 13.38
N ALA A 106 9.96 20.26 14.26
CA ALA A 106 9.07 19.20 14.76
C ALA A 106 9.80 17.99 15.39
N ARG A 107 10.93 18.25 16.08
CA ARG A 107 11.75 17.21 16.71
C ARG A 107 10.97 16.38 17.72
N TRP A 108 10.05 17.01 18.46
CA TRP A 108 9.14 16.30 19.35
C TRP A 108 8.32 15.23 18.61
N THR A 109 7.61 15.61 17.55
CA THR A 109 6.82 14.68 16.74
C THR A 109 7.68 13.57 16.15
N LYS A 110 8.92 13.89 15.74
CA LYS A 110 9.89 12.91 15.24
C LYS A 110 10.34 11.89 16.28
N ASN A 111 10.46 12.29 17.54
CA ASN A 111 10.78 11.37 18.62
C ASN A 111 9.64 10.36 18.88
N LEU A 112 8.41 10.71 18.52
CA LEU A 112 7.24 9.82 18.61
C LEU A 112 7.02 9.01 17.33
N ILE A 113 7.26 9.61 16.16
CA ILE A 113 7.01 9.06 14.83
C ILE A 113 8.26 9.28 13.98
N ASP A 114 9.18 8.33 14.01
CA ASP A 114 10.46 8.40 13.29
C ASP A 114 10.33 8.07 11.81
N LYS A 115 9.35 7.22 11.45
CA LYS A 115 9.05 6.81 10.08
C LYS A 115 7.82 7.53 9.52
N VAL A 116 7.91 7.92 8.26
CA VAL A 116 6.78 8.45 7.51
C VAL A 116 5.83 7.31 7.17
N HIS A 117 4.56 7.51 7.48
CA HIS A 117 3.46 6.63 7.09
C HIS A 117 2.52 7.39 6.15
N VAL A 118 2.00 6.67 5.15
CA VAL A 118 1.00 7.21 4.21
C VAL A 118 -0.43 7.00 4.71
N ASP A 119 -0.57 6.25 5.79
CA ASP A 119 -1.85 5.99 6.43
C ASP A 119 -2.35 7.24 7.12
N ARG A 120 -3.67 7.43 7.10
CA ARG A 120 -4.29 8.57 7.77
C ARG A 120 -4.15 8.39 9.28
N LEU A 121 -3.46 9.33 9.92
CA LEU A 121 -3.45 9.40 11.37
C LEU A 121 -4.81 9.91 11.85
N TYR A 122 -5.53 9.07 12.61
CA TYR A 122 -6.73 9.48 13.31
C TYR A 122 -6.36 9.92 14.73
N GLY A 123 -6.85 11.08 15.13
CA GLY A 123 -6.63 11.61 16.47
C GLY A 123 -7.65 12.68 16.78
N ASP A 124 -8.08 12.72 18.03
CA ASP A 124 -8.94 13.78 18.54
C ASP A 124 -8.13 15.07 18.77
N PHE A 125 -8.78 16.06 19.38
CA PHE A 125 -8.16 17.33 19.70
C PHE A 125 -6.93 17.18 20.63
N TYR A 126 -7.02 16.31 21.63
CA TYR A 126 -5.98 16.15 22.66
C TYR A 126 -4.77 15.41 22.10
N ILE A 127 -4.97 14.34 21.32
CA ILE A 127 -3.88 13.62 20.66
C ILE A 127 -3.10 14.56 19.74
N LYS A 128 -3.80 15.42 18.98
CA LYS A 128 -3.12 16.40 18.11
C LYS A 128 -2.25 17.36 18.90
N GLN A 129 -2.73 17.86 20.05
CA GLN A 129 -1.94 18.73 20.91
C GLN A 129 -0.68 18.05 21.45
N ILE A 130 -0.81 16.80 21.89
CA ILE A 130 0.33 15.99 22.34
C ILE A 130 1.33 15.83 21.20
N LEU A 131 0.90 15.41 20.00
CA LEU A 131 1.78 15.14 18.87
C LEU A 131 2.55 16.36 18.40
N THR A 132 1.94 17.55 18.44
CA THR A 132 2.59 18.79 18.01
C THR A 132 3.30 19.52 19.14
N ALA A 133 3.23 19.01 20.38
CA ALA A 133 3.64 19.74 21.58
C ALA A 133 2.99 21.13 21.69
N HIS A 134 1.69 21.20 21.41
CA HIS A 134 0.91 22.44 21.44
C HIS A 134 -0.16 22.44 22.53
N GLY A 135 -0.88 23.54 22.64
CA GLY A 135 -2.02 23.66 23.55
C GLY A 135 -1.55 24.04 24.94
N VAL A 136 -2.00 23.31 25.96
CA VAL A 136 -1.87 23.70 27.37
C VAL A 136 -0.49 23.45 27.98
N PHE A 137 0.43 22.79 27.27
CA PHE A 137 1.79 22.55 27.78
C PHE A 137 2.53 23.87 28.01
N ARG A 138 3.20 23.98 29.17
CA ARG A 138 3.80 25.24 29.64
C ARG A 138 4.87 25.76 28.71
N GLU A 139 5.68 24.88 28.15
CA GLU A 139 6.70 25.24 27.16
C GLU A 139 6.09 25.92 25.92
N HIS A 140 4.99 25.38 25.40
CA HIS A 140 4.25 25.99 24.29
C HIS A 140 3.59 27.31 24.69
N GLN A 141 2.98 27.34 25.88
CA GLN A 141 2.33 28.53 26.42
C GLN A 141 3.31 29.69 26.62
N ALA A 142 4.53 29.40 27.07
CA ALA A 142 5.59 30.38 27.22
C ALA A 142 6.06 30.95 25.89
N ARG A 143 6.22 30.09 24.88
CA ARG A 143 6.71 30.49 23.56
C ARG A 143 5.76 31.42 22.81
N PHE A 144 4.44 31.26 22.99
CA PHE A 144 3.44 31.96 22.16
C PHE A 144 2.52 32.91 22.93
N PHE A 145 2.44 32.81 24.25
CA PHE A 145 1.48 33.56 25.06
C PHE A 145 2.10 34.18 26.32
N GLU A 146 3.43 34.32 26.36
CA GLU A 146 4.17 35.01 27.43
C GLU A 146 3.90 34.45 28.84
N LYS A 147 3.56 33.16 28.93
CA LYS A 147 3.36 32.47 30.22
C LYS A 147 4.66 31.88 30.75
N THR A 148 4.64 31.44 32.01
CA THR A 148 5.75 30.64 32.56
C THR A 148 5.88 29.30 31.84
N SER A 149 7.12 28.92 31.52
CA SER A 149 7.47 27.60 30.98
C SER A 149 7.55 26.52 32.07
N LEU A 150 7.49 26.91 33.35
CA LEU A 150 7.71 26.00 34.46
C LEU A 150 6.44 25.22 34.84
N CYS A 151 6.63 23.94 35.18
CA CYS A 151 5.68 23.06 35.84
C CYS A 151 6.30 22.62 37.17
N GLY A 152 5.95 23.31 38.26
CA GLY A 152 6.70 23.20 39.51
C GLY A 152 8.08 23.82 39.34
N GLN A 153 9.13 23.01 39.45
CA GLN A 153 10.54 23.42 39.31
C GLN A 153 11.15 23.04 37.95
N GLU A 154 10.46 22.25 37.13
CA GLU A 154 10.97 21.78 35.83
C GLU A 154 10.27 22.48 34.65
N THR A 155 10.79 22.30 33.44
CA THR A 155 10.12 22.79 32.22
C THR A 155 8.91 21.92 31.91
N GLY A 156 7.73 22.53 31.80
CA GLY A 156 6.47 21.84 31.48
C GLY A 156 6.32 21.50 30.00
N SER A 157 7.28 20.72 29.48
CA SER A 157 7.23 20.09 28.17
C SER A 157 6.18 18.96 28.15
N VAL A 158 5.82 18.48 26.96
CA VAL A 158 4.92 17.33 26.83
C VAL A 158 5.50 16.09 27.50
N LEU A 159 6.80 15.84 27.29
CA LEU A 159 7.49 14.68 27.88
C LEU A 159 7.39 14.72 29.40
N HIS A 160 7.70 15.88 29.99
CA HIS A 160 7.62 16.07 31.42
C HIS A 160 6.21 15.77 31.92
N VAL A 161 5.18 16.41 31.35
CA VAL A 161 3.80 16.20 31.80
C VAL A 161 3.35 14.73 31.67
N ILE A 162 3.68 14.07 30.57
CA ILE A 162 3.21 12.71 30.27
C ILE A 162 4.03 11.62 30.98
N LYS A 163 5.31 11.83 31.30
CA LYS A 163 6.17 10.76 31.83
C LYS A 163 6.78 11.05 33.20
N GLU A 164 7.11 12.30 33.50
CA GLU A 164 8.02 12.63 34.61
C GLU A 164 7.33 13.41 35.73
N CYS A 165 6.35 14.26 35.39
CA CYS A 165 5.78 15.25 36.29
C CYS A 165 5.10 14.62 37.50
N GLU A 166 5.62 14.90 38.70
CA GLU A 166 5.11 14.34 39.95
C GLU A 166 3.64 14.69 40.20
N LEU A 167 3.22 15.89 39.81
CA LEU A 167 1.84 16.39 39.93
C LEU A 167 0.82 15.51 39.21
N TRP A 168 1.23 14.85 38.13
CA TRP A 168 0.37 14.00 37.30
C TRP A 168 0.58 12.50 37.54
N THR A 169 1.36 12.12 38.54
CA THR A 169 1.69 10.70 38.82
C THR A 169 0.46 9.85 39.05
N SER A 170 -0.55 10.38 39.75
CA SER A 170 -1.80 9.65 40.03
C SER A 170 -2.55 9.24 38.77
N TYR A 171 -2.46 10.03 37.69
CA TYR A 171 -3.14 9.75 36.42
C TYR A 171 -2.36 8.79 35.51
N ARG A 172 -1.10 8.46 35.84
CA ARG A 172 -0.26 7.53 35.06
C ARG A 172 -0.26 6.11 35.59
N LYS A 173 -0.54 5.94 36.88
CA LYS A 173 -0.59 4.63 37.54
C LYS A 173 -1.98 4.02 37.34
N ASN A 174 -2.22 3.48 36.16
CA ASN A 174 -3.30 2.52 35.89
C ASN A 174 -2.68 1.20 35.47
#